data_AF-A0A1D6K449-F1
#
_entry.id   AF-A0A1D6K449-F1
#
_cell.length_a   1.000
_cell.length_b   1.000
_cell.length_c   1.000
_cell.angle_alpha   90.00
_cell.angle_beta   90.00
_cell.angle_gamma   90.00
#
_symmetry.space_group_name_H-M   'P 1'
#
loop_
_entity.id
_entity.type
_entity.pdbx_description
1 polymer ?
#
loop_
_entity_poly.entity_id
_entity_poly.type
_entity_poly.pdbx_seq_one_letter_code
_entity_poly.pdbx_strand_id
1 'polypeptide(L)'
;MASEPVARAVAEEVARWGAMRQTGVSLRYMMEFGARPTERTLLLAAQFLHKELPIRIARRALDLDSLPFGLSTKPAILKVKDWYVESFREIRSFPEVRNQKDELAFTQMIKMIRVRHTNVVPAIALGVQQLKKDLGGPKAFPPGIHEIHQFLDRFYMSRIGIRMLIGQHVALHDPDPEPGVIGLINTKMSPMTVARIASEDARAICMREYGSSPDVDIYGDPGFTFPYVTPHLHLMIFELVKNSLRAVQERYMDSDKLAPPVRIIVADGAEDVTIKPKE
;
A
#
# COMPACT_ATOMS: atom_id res chain seq x y z
N MET A 1 -3.98 25.52 -18.66
CA MET A 1 -5.00 26.01 -17.70
C MET A 1 -6.36 25.61 -18.26
N ALA A 2 -7.08 24.70 -17.59
CA ALA A 2 -8.45 24.38 -17.99
C ALA A 2 -9.36 25.60 -17.72
N SER A 3 -10.36 25.83 -18.56
CA SER A 3 -11.34 26.89 -18.31
C SER A 3 -12.14 26.60 -17.03
N GLU A 4 -12.53 27.64 -16.31
CA GLU A 4 -13.30 27.55 -15.05
C GLU A 4 -14.54 26.63 -15.12
N PRO A 5 -15.30 26.59 -16.24
CA PRO A 5 -16.41 25.64 -16.39
C PRO A 5 -15.98 24.17 -16.41
N VAL A 6 -14.83 23.86 -17.03
CA VAL A 6 -14.30 22.49 -17.12
C VAL A 6 -13.78 22.01 -15.76
N ALA A 7 -13.13 22.90 -15.00
CA ALA A 7 -12.69 22.59 -13.64
C ALA A 7 -13.88 22.26 -12.72
N ARG A 8 -14.95 23.05 -12.82
CA ARG A 8 -16.19 22.83 -12.05
C ARG A 8 -16.88 21.50 -12.41
N ALA A 9 -17.02 21.20 -13.70
CA ALA A 9 -17.63 19.94 -14.14
C ALA A 9 -16.89 18.71 -13.61
N VAL A 10 -15.54 18.75 -13.61
CA VAL A 10 -14.74 17.65 -13.05
C VAL A 10 -14.94 17.52 -11.55
N ALA A 11 -14.99 18.64 -10.82
CA ALA A 11 -15.21 18.61 -9.38
C ALA A 11 -16.59 17.99 -9.02
N GLU A 12 -17.63 18.33 -9.79
CA GLU A 12 -18.98 17.76 -9.64
C GLU A 12 -18.98 16.24 -9.92
N GLU A 13 -18.25 15.79 -10.95
CA GLU A 13 -18.10 14.35 -11.21
C GLU A 13 -17.33 13.63 -10.10
N VAL A 14 -16.22 14.18 -9.62
CA VAL A 14 -15.44 13.61 -8.52
C VAL A 14 -16.31 13.49 -7.26
N ALA A 15 -17.10 14.50 -6.93
CA ALA A 15 -18.04 14.46 -5.81
C ALA A 15 -19.06 13.32 -5.96
N ARG A 16 -19.69 13.22 -7.14
CA ARG A 16 -20.69 12.18 -7.45
C ARG A 16 -20.10 10.77 -7.34
N TRP A 17 -18.96 10.52 -7.96
CA TRP A 17 -18.32 9.20 -7.96
C TRP A 17 -17.74 8.84 -6.59
N GLY A 18 -17.15 9.81 -5.89
CA GLY A 18 -16.62 9.61 -4.55
C GLY A 18 -17.71 9.20 -3.56
N ALA A 19 -18.94 9.70 -3.71
CA ALA A 19 -20.07 9.33 -2.84
C ALA A 19 -20.58 7.89 -3.01
N MET A 20 -20.21 7.20 -4.10
CA MET A 20 -20.67 5.84 -4.36
C MET A 20 -20.08 4.80 -3.40
N ARG A 21 -20.79 3.68 -3.24
CA ARG A 21 -20.35 2.56 -2.39
C ARG A 21 -19.26 1.76 -3.09
N GLN A 22 -18.19 1.45 -2.36
CA GLN A 22 -17.11 0.59 -2.84
C GLN A 22 -17.48 -0.89 -2.69
N THR A 23 -17.02 -1.72 -3.63
CA THR A 23 -17.25 -3.16 -3.63
C THR A 23 -16.13 -3.87 -2.87
N GLY A 24 -16.43 -4.54 -1.76
CA GLY A 24 -15.43 -5.36 -1.05
C GLY A 24 -15.00 -6.57 -1.90
N VAL A 25 -13.69 -6.84 -1.95
CA VAL A 25 -13.13 -8.01 -2.66
C VAL A 25 -12.26 -8.79 -1.68
N SER A 26 -12.61 -10.05 -1.42
CA SER A 26 -11.85 -10.91 -0.50
C SER A 26 -10.64 -11.54 -1.20
N LEU A 27 -9.62 -11.90 -0.41
CA LEU A 27 -8.45 -12.61 -0.93
C LEU A 27 -8.85 -13.95 -1.57
N ARG A 28 -9.80 -14.66 -0.96
CA ARG A 28 -10.38 -15.89 -1.49
C ARG A 28 -10.99 -15.68 -2.88
N TYR A 29 -11.80 -14.63 -3.05
CA TYR A 29 -12.38 -14.31 -4.36
C TYR A 29 -11.29 -14.02 -5.41
N MET A 30 -10.25 -13.25 -5.05
CA MET A 30 -9.14 -12.96 -5.97
C MET A 30 -8.39 -14.22 -6.40
N MET A 31 -8.17 -15.17 -5.49
CA MET A 31 -7.55 -16.46 -5.81
C MET A 31 -8.44 -17.31 -6.71
N GLU A 32 -9.71 -17.50 -6.35
CA GLU A 32 -10.65 -18.32 -7.12
C GLU A 32 -10.83 -17.78 -8.55
N PHE A 33 -10.93 -16.45 -8.68
CA PHE A 33 -11.06 -15.79 -9.97
C PHE A 33 -9.76 -15.85 -10.79
N GLY A 34 -8.61 -15.69 -10.14
CA GLY A 34 -7.30 -15.64 -10.79
C GLY A 34 -6.66 -17.00 -11.07
N ALA A 35 -7.14 -18.09 -10.47
CA ALA A 35 -6.50 -19.41 -10.53
C ALA A 35 -6.33 -19.96 -11.96
N ARG A 36 -7.22 -19.56 -12.88
CA ARG A 36 -7.14 -19.91 -14.30
C ARG A 36 -7.43 -18.65 -15.13
N PRO A 37 -6.41 -17.83 -15.42
CA PRO A 37 -6.60 -16.65 -16.25
C PRO A 37 -6.95 -17.10 -17.67
N THR A 38 -8.04 -16.56 -18.19
CA THR A 38 -8.50 -16.71 -19.57
C THR A 38 -8.81 -15.33 -20.10
N GLU A 39 -8.85 -15.16 -21.42
CA GLU A 39 -9.23 -13.87 -22.02
C GLU A 39 -10.57 -13.35 -21.47
N ARG A 40 -11.52 -14.27 -21.23
CA ARG A 40 -12.81 -13.95 -20.64
C ARG A 40 -12.70 -13.49 -19.18
N THR A 41 -11.92 -14.17 -18.34
CA THR A 41 -11.79 -13.75 -16.93
C THR A 41 -11.00 -12.44 -16.80
N LEU A 42 -9.96 -12.23 -17.61
CA LEU A 42 -9.24 -10.96 -17.66
C LEU A 42 -10.15 -9.81 -18.13
N LEU A 43 -10.98 -10.03 -19.15
CA LEU A 43 -11.96 -9.04 -19.61
C LEU A 43 -12.97 -8.68 -18.49
N LEU A 44 -13.50 -9.67 -17.76
CA LEU A 44 -14.42 -9.44 -16.65
C LEU A 44 -13.75 -8.67 -15.51
N ALA A 45 -12.48 -8.95 -15.19
CA ALA A 45 -11.73 -8.20 -14.19
C ALA A 45 -11.50 -6.75 -14.62
N ALA A 46 -11.13 -6.51 -15.88
CA ALA A 46 -10.96 -5.17 -16.42
C ALA A 46 -12.27 -4.38 -16.40
N GLN A 47 -13.40 -5.00 -16.75
CA GLN A 47 -14.74 -4.38 -16.66
C GLN A 47 -15.13 -4.03 -15.22
N PHE A 48 -14.80 -4.90 -14.26
CA PHE A 48 -14.98 -4.60 -12.83
C PHE A 48 -14.14 -3.39 -12.43
N LEU A 49 -12.84 -3.38 -12.76
CA LEU A 49 -11.93 -2.28 -12.43
C LEU A 49 -12.31 -0.96 -13.10
N HIS A 50 -12.78 -0.99 -14.34
CA HIS A 50 -13.27 0.19 -15.06
C HIS A 50 -14.44 0.87 -14.33
N LYS A 51 -15.30 0.09 -13.66
CA LYS A 51 -16.40 0.59 -12.84
C LYS A 51 -15.96 0.98 -11.42
N GLU A 52 -15.10 0.18 -10.80
CA GLU A 52 -14.74 0.30 -9.37
C GLU A 52 -13.65 1.34 -9.10
N LEU A 53 -12.63 1.46 -9.96
CA LEU A 53 -11.50 2.37 -9.74
C LEU A 53 -11.91 3.85 -9.69
N PRO A 54 -12.81 4.37 -10.55
CA PRO A 54 -13.27 5.76 -10.46
C PRO A 54 -13.87 6.09 -9.09
N ILE A 55 -14.64 5.18 -8.50
CA ILE A 55 -15.25 5.35 -7.17
C ILE A 55 -14.17 5.54 -6.10
N ARG A 56 -13.20 4.62 -6.07
CA ARG A 56 -12.14 4.64 -5.06
C ARG A 56 -11.21 5.85 -5.20
N ILE A 57 -10.80 6.15 -6.43
CA ILE A 57 -9.89 7.26 -6.74
C ILE A 57 -10.56 8.61 -6.49
N ALA A 58 -11.83 8.78 -6.89
CA ALA A 58 -12.58 10.00 -6.60
C ALA A 58 -12.73 10.23 -5.09
N ARG A 59 -13.04 9.18 -4.32
CA ARG A 59 -13.11 9.29 -2.86
C ARG A 59 -11.76 9.73 -2.27
N ARG A 60 -10.61 9.24 -2.77
CA ARG A 60 -9.29 9.70 -2.30
C ARG A 60 -9.04 11.18 -2.59
N ALA A 61 -9.47 11.68 -3.75
CA ALA A 61 -9.37 13.11 -4.06
C ALA A 61 -10.20 13.95 -3.07
N LEU A 62 -11.43 13.52 -2.76
CA LEU A 62 -12.28 14.17 -1.76
C LEU A 62 -11.70 14.11 -0.34
N ASP A 63 -11.15 12.97 0.04
CA ASP A 63 -10.51 12.80 1.34
C ASP A 63 -9.40 13.85 1.51
N LEU A 64 -8.53 14.02 0.50
CA LEU A 64 -7.43 15.00 0.55
C LEU A 64 -7.92 16.45 0.68
N ASP A 65 -9.10 16.78 0.15
CA ASP A 65 -9.73 18.10 0.33
C ASP A 65 -10.21 18.34 1.76
N SER A 66 -10.61 17.27 2.45
CA SER A 66 -11.10 17.31 3.83
C SER A 66 -10.00 17.26 4.89
N LEU A 67 -8.73 17.25 4.49
CA LEU A 67 -7.60 17.19 5.42
C LEU A 67 -7.59 18.41 6.38
N PRO A 68 -7.55 18.19 7.70
CA PRO A 68 -7.78 19.24 8.68
C PRO A 68 -6.55 20.17 8.87
N PHE A 69 -6.72 21.23 9.67
CA PHE A 69 -5.65 22.16 10.09
C PHE A 69 -4.90 22.85 8.95
N GLY A 70 -5.57 23.03 7.80
CA GLY A 70 -4.95 23.58 6.59
C GLY A 70 -3.92 22.65 5.95
N LEU A 71 -3.91 21.36 6.30
CA LEU A 71 -3.07 20.37 5.63
C LEU A 71 -3.50 20.18 4.17
N SER A 72 -4.81 20.25 3.88
CA SER A 72 -5.36 20.16 2.52
C SER A 72 -4.80 21.21 1.55
N THR A 73 -4.35 22.36 2.06
CA THR A 73 -3.82 23.47 1.24
C THR A 73 -2.30 23.40 1.04
N LYS A 74 -1.61 22.44 1.65
CA LYS A 74 -0.15 22.33 1.51
C LYS A 74 0.23 21.91 0.08
N PRO A 75 1.26 22.53 -0.53
CA PRO A 75 1.62 22.25 -1.92
C PRO A 75 1.84 20.76 -2.23
N ALA A 76 2.43 20.01 -1.30
CA ALA A 76 2.64 18.58 -1.50
C ALA A 76 1.32 17.78 -1.48
N ILE A 77 0.33 18.20 -0.69
CA ILE A 77 -1.00 17.58 -0.63
C ILE A 77 -1.80 17.90 -1.90
N LEU A 78 -1.76 19.16 -2.35
CA LEU A 78 -2.39 19.57 -3.62
C LEU A 78 -1.83 18.76 -4.80
N LYS A 79 -0.51 18.54 -4.85
CA LYS A 79 0.11 17.69 -5.88
C LYS A 79 -0.41 16.25 -5.85
N VAL A 80 -0.60 15.68 -4.65
CA VAL A 80 -1.17 14.33 -4.53
C VAL A 80 -2.62 14.33 -5.00
N LYS A 81 -3.41 15.35 -4.64
CA LYS A 81 -4.79 15.51 -5.12
C LYS A 81 -4.84 15.56 -6.65
N ASP A 82 -3.95 16.34 -7.28
CA ASP A 82 -3.88 16.45 -8.73
C ASP A 82 -3.63 15.08 -9.39
N TRP A 83 -2.76 14.24 -8.82
CA TRP A 83 -2.55 12.88 -9.32
C TRP A 83 -3.81 12.01 -9.27
N TYR A 84 -4.62 12.12 -8.21
CA TYR A 84 -5.88 11.39 -8.10
C TYR A 84 -6.92 11.92 -9.10
N VAL A 85 -7.03 13.24 -9.25
CA VAL A 85 -7.95 13.87 -10.22
C VAL A 85 -7.57 13.53 -11.66
N GLU A 86 -6.28 13.55 -12.00
CA GLU A 86 -5.78 13.13 -13.32
C GLU A 86 -6.13 11.67 -13.60
N SER A 87 -5.83 10.78 -12.66
CA SER A 87 -6.12 9.35 -12.80
C SER A 87 -7.63 9.07 -12.90
N PHE A 88 -8.45 9.83 -12.17
CA PHE A 88 -9.91 9.76 -12.29
C PHE A 88 -10.37 10.14 -13.69
N ARG A 89 -9.86 11.26 -14.25
CA ARG A 89 -10.17 11.69 -15.62
C ARG A 89 -9.78 10.65 -16.65
N GLU A 90 -8.56 10.09 -16.55
CA GLU A 90 -8.08 9.05 -17.46
C GLU A 90 -9.01 7.84 -17.50
N ILE A 91 -9.42 7.32 -16.33
CA ILE A 91 -10.32 6.16 -16.29
C ILE A 91 -11.71 6.53 -16.83
N ARG A 92 -12.22 7.71 -16.48
CA ARG A 92 -13.55 8.16 -16.94
C ARG A 92 -13.62 8.42 -18.44
N SER A 93 -12.53 8.86 -19.04
CA SER A 93 -12.40 9.06 -20.48
C SER A 93 -12.07 7.77 -21.23
N PHE A 94 -11.67 6.69 -20.54
CA PHE A 94 -11.42 5.41 -21.17
C PHE A 94 -12.74 4.78 -21.64
N PRO A 95 -12.85 4.34 -22.91
CA PRO A 95 -14.07 3.75 -23.44
C PRO A 95 -14.43 2.45 -22.72
N GLU A 96 -15.67 1.99 -22.86
CA GLU A 96 -16.09 0.72 -22.27
C GLU A 96 -15.20 -0.44 -22.75
N VAL A 97 -14.74 -1.28 -21.82
CA VAL A 97 -13.89 -2.44 -22.11
C VAL A 97 -14.76 -3.58 -22.67
N ARG A 98 -14.76 -3.80 -23.99
CA ARG A 98 -15.68 -4.76 -24.64
C ARG A 98 -15.00 -6.02 -25.15
N ASN A 99 -13.71 -5.95 -25.43
CA ASN A 99 -12.94 -7.04 -26.00
C ASN A 99 -11.51 -7.04 -25.44
N GLN A 100 -10.73 -8.05 -25.84
CA GLN A 100 -9.35 -8.24 -25.38
C GLN A 100 -8.42 -7.07 -25.75
N LYS A 101 -8.62 -6.41 -26.90
CA LYS A 101 -7.81 -5.25 -27.27
C LYS A 101 -8.06 -4.07 -26.32
N ASP A 102 -9.33 -3.82 -25.98
CA ASP A 102 -9.70 -2.79 -25.01
C ASP A 102 -9.17 -3.13 -23.62
N GLU A 103 -9.25 -4.40 -23.23
CA GLU A 103 -8.75 -4.93 -21.96
C GLU A 103 -7.25 -4.65 -21.82
N LEU A 104 -6.44 -5.01 -22.82
CA LEU A 104 -4.99 -4.78 -22.79
C LEU A 104 -4.66 -3.28 -22.74
N ALA A 105 -5.38 -2.45 -23.50
CA ALA A 105 -5.20 -1.00 -23.46
C ALA A 105 -5.56 -0.41 -22.08
N PHE A 106 -6.63 -0.90 -21.47
CA PHE A 106 -7.04 -0.50 -20.12
C PHE A 106 -5.99 -0.92 -19.08
N THR A 107 -5.46 -2.15 -19.19
CA THR A 107 -4.39 -2.69 -18.35
C THR A 107 -3.15 -1.82 -18.38
N GLN A 108 -2.72 -1.35 -19.56
CA GLN A 108 -1.58 -0.42 -19.64
C GLN A 108 -1.89 0.94 -18.98
N MET A 109 -3.09 1.48 -19.16
CA MET A 109 -3.49 2.74 -18.54
C MET A 109 -3.48 2.64 -17.01
N ILE A 110 -4.09 1.60 -16.41
CA ILE A 110 -4.08 1.44 -14.95
C ILE A 110 -2.69 1.12 -14.40
N LYS A 111 -1.81 0.49 -15.19
CA LYS A 111 -0.39 0.31 -14.85
C LYS A 111 0.32 1.65 -14.72
N MET A 112 0.06 2.60 -15.63
CA MET A 112 0.59 3.97 -15.54
C MET A 112 0.03 4.72 -14.33
N ILE A 113 -1.26 4.56 -14.02
CA ILE A 113 -1.85 5.09 -12.78
C ILE A 113 -1.13 4.57 -11.53
N ARG A 114 -0.81 3.27 -11.47
CA ARG A 114 -0.07 2.68 -10.34
C ARG A 114 1.32 3.31 -10.20
N VAL A 115 2.01 3.56 -11.32
CA VAL A 115 3.33 4.22 -11.33
C VAL A 115 3.23 5.67 -10.84
N ARG A 116 2.28 6.46 -11.36
CA ARG A 116 2.02 7.85 -10.93
C ARG A 116 1.88 7.98 -9.42
N HIS A 117 1.15 7.04 -8.81
CA HIS A 117 0.90 7.06 -7.38
C HIS A 117 2.03 6.50 -6.50
N THR A 118 3.18 6.10 -7.05
CA THR A 118 4.29 5.51 -6.26
C THR A 118 4.77 6.45 -5.16
N ASN A 119 4.85 7.75 -5.46
CA ASN A 119 5.39 8.77 -4.54
C ASN A 119 4.33 9.45 -3.66
N VAL A 120 3.13 8.87 -3.52
CA VAL A 120 2.08 9.42 -2.65
C VAL A 120 2.52 9.48 -1.19
N VAL A 121 3.02 8.38 -0.62
CA VAL A 121 3.45 8.34 0.79
C VAL A 121 4.50 9.40 1.12
N PRO A 122 5.63 9.51 0.39
CA PRO A 122 6.62 10.55 0.68
C PRO A 122 6.08 11.98 0.44
N ALA A 123 5.18 12.17 -0.53
CA ALA A 123 4.55 13.48 -0.76
C ALA A 123 3.61 13.89 0.39
N ILE A 124 2.82 12.96 0.93
CA ILE A 124 2.00 13.20 2.12
C ILE A 124 2.89 13.53 3.33
N ALA A 125 3.98 12.78 3.54
CA ALA A 125 4.95 13.06 4.60
C ALA A 125 5.54 14.48 4.47
N LEU A 126 5.89 14.90 3.25
CA LEU A 126 6.33 16.26 2.96
C LEU A 126 5.23 17.29 3.27
N GLY A 127 3.96 16.99 2.99
CA GLY A 127 2.83 17.87 3.35
C GLY A 127 2.70 18.06 4.86
N VAL A 128 2.85 17.00 5.64
CA VAL A 128 2.86 17.07 7.11
C VAL A 128 4.07 17.88 7.61
N GLN A 129 5.24 17.73 7.00
CA GLN A 129 6.42 18.54 7.32
C GLN A 129 6.20 20.03 7.01
N GLN A 130 5.56 20.36 5.88
CA GLN A 130 5.19 21.73 5.52
C GLN A 130 4.25 22.33 6.58
N LEU A 131 3.25 21.57 7.04
CA LEU A 131 2.38 22.00 8.14
C LEU A 131 3.15 22.25 9.44
N LYS A 132 4.04 21.34 9.83
CA LYS A 132 4.86 21.52 11.04
C LYS A 132 5.72 22.79 10.98
N LYS A 133 6.28 23.09 9.81
CA LYS A 133 7.07 24.32 9.60
C LYS A 133 6.25 25.58 9.89
N ASP A 134 5.00 25.63 9.42
CA ASP A 134 4.11 26.77 9.63
C ASP A 134 3.67 26.93 11.10
N LEU A 135 3.70 25.84 11.88
CA LEU A 135 3.32 25.80 13.28
C LEU A 135 4.49 26.02 14.27
N GLY A 136 5.66 26.44 13.78
CA GLY A 136 6.83 26.71 14.63
C GLY A 136 7.94 25.66 14.56
N GLY A 137 7.93 24.79 13.55
CA GLY A 137 9.08 23.95 13.18
C GLY A 137 8.89 22.45 13.41
N PRO A 138 9.96 21.64 13.25
CA PRO A 138 9.86 20.18 13.21
C PRO A 138 9.32 19.52 14.49
N LYS A 139 9.49 20.20 15.63
CA LYS A 139 9.00 19.77 16.95
C LYS A 139 7.56 20.22 17.24
N ALA A 140 6.95 21.01 16.35
CA ALA A 140 5.57 21.41 16.50
C ALA A 140 4.66 20.18 16.38
N PHE A 141 3.74 20.05 17.32
CA PHE A 141 2.66 19.08 17.27
C PHE A 141 1.44 19.77 16.69
N PRO A 142 0.99 19.40 15.47
CA PRO A 142 -0.24 19.92 14.92
C PRO A 142 -1.38 19.73 15.93
N PRO A 143 -2.22 20.77 16.18
CA PRO A 143 -3.51 20.55 16.83
C PRO A 143 -4.23 19.42 16.11
N GLY A 144 -4.86 18.49 16.85
CA GLY A 144 -5.56 17.35 16.27
C GLY A 144 -4.67 16.39 15.44
N ILE A 145 -3.41 16.21 15.82
CA ILE A 145 -2.53 15.19 15.22
C ILE A 145 -3.22 13.81 15.15
N HIS A 146 -4.02 13.46 16.17
CA HIS A 146 -4.81 12.24 16.18
C HIS A 146 -5.81 12.16 15.03
N GLU A 147 -6.49 13.26 14.69
CA GLU A 147 -7.41 13.33 13.54
C GLU A 147 -6.66 13.16 12.21
N ILE A 148 -5.47 13.75 12.09
CA ILE A 148 -4.58 13.55 10.95
C ILE A 148 -4.20 12.08 10.84
N HIS A 149 -3.79 11.43 11.94
CA HIS A 149 -3.44 10.00 11.94
C HIS A 149 -4.62 9.13 11.52
N GLN A 150 -5.78 9.29 12.15
CA GLN A 150 -6.99 8.55 11.80
C GLN A 150 -7.39 8.73 10.33
N PHE A 151 -7.25 9.95 9.80
CA PHE A 151 -7.46 10.22 8.39
C PHE A 151 -6.47 9.45 7.51
N LEU A 152 -5.18 9.55 7.83
CA LEU A 152 -4.12 8.92 7.06
C LEU A 152 -4.24 7.40 7.07
N ASP A 153 -4.66 6.80 8.18
CA ASP A 153 -4.94 5.36 8.28
C ASP A 153 -6.02 4.95 7.26
N ARG A 154 -7.16 5.65 7.25
CA ARG A 154 -8.23 5.39 6.27
C ARG A 154 -7.78 5.64 4.83
N PHE A 155 -6.99 6.68 4.62
CA PHE A 155 -6.45 7.03 3.30
C PHE A 155 -5.52 5.91 2.79
N TYR A 156 -4.54 5.50 3.59
CA TYR A 156 -3.57 4.48 3.24
C TYR A 156 -4.19 3.09 3.11
N MET A 157 -5.15 2.71 3.96
CA MET A 157 -5.85 1.43 3.85
C MET A 157 -6.58 1.28 2.50
N SER A 158 -7.32 2.29 2.07
CA SER A 158 -7.96 2.21 0.74
C SER A 158 -6.95 2.27 -0.40
N ARG A 159 -5.86 3.04 -0.25
CA ARG A 159 -4.79 3.10 -1.26
C ARG A 159 -4.12 1.74 -1.43
N ILE A 160 -3.89 1.01 -0.34
CA ILE A 160 -3.42 -0.39 -0.39
C ILE A 160 -4.43 -1.23 -1.18
N GLY A 161 -5.72 -1.07 -0.92
CA GLY A 161 -6.79 -1.73 -1.69
C GLY A 161 -6.77 -1.41 -3.20
N ILE A 162 -6.60 -0.14 -3.59
CA ILE A 162 -6.49 0.28 -5.00
C ILE A 162 -5.25 -0.37 -5.64
N ARG A 163 -4.09 -0.33 -4.94
CA ARG A 163 -2.85 -0.94 -5.43
C ARG A 163 -2.96 -2.45 -5.55
N MET A 164 -3.69 -3.10 -4.64
CA MET A 164 -3.95 -4.54 -4.68
C MET A 164 -4.79 -4.89 -5.91
N LEU A 165 -5.89 -4.17 -6.15
CA LEU A 165 -6.76 -4.40 -7.30
C LEU A 165 -6.04 -4.24 -8.65
N ILE A 166 -5.34 -3.12 -8.84
CA ILE A 166 -4.57 -2.87 -10.06
C ILE A 166 -3.43 -3.90 -10.18
N GLY A 167 -2.71 -4.13 -9.08
CA GLY A 167 -1.56 -5.02 -9.07
C GLY A 167 -1.94 -6.47 -9.39
N GLN A 168 -3.06 -6.96 -8.83
CA GLN A 168 -3.56 -8.31 -9.11
C GLN A 168 -3.88 -8.48 -10.60
N HIS A 169 -4.63 -7.54 -11.19
CA HIS A 169 -4.99 -7.60 -12.61
C HIS A 169 -3.77 -7.57 -13.52
N VAL A 170 -2.82 -6.67 -13.23
CA VAL A 170 -1.57 -6.57 -14.01
C VAL A 170 -0.73 -7.84 -13.87
N ALA A 171 -0.64 -8.44 -12.67
CA ALA A 171 0.16 -9.64 -12.45
C ALA A 171 -0.45 -10.90 -13.10
N LEU A 172 -1.77 -10.95 -13.30
CA LEU A 172 -2.42 -12.04 -14.03
C LEU A 172 -2.11 -12.06 -15.54
N HIS A 173 -1.46 -11.02 -16.06
CA HIS A 173 -1.00 -10.95 -17.45
C HIS A 173 0.45 -11.43 -17.63
N ASP A 174 1.11 -11.87 -16.56
CA ASP A 174 2.45 -12.44 -16.65
C ASP A 174 2.41 -13.74 -17.47
N PRO A 175 3.13 -13.84 -18.61
CA PRO A 175 3.19 -15.07 -19.39
C PRO A 175 3.96 -16.19 -18.68
N ASP A 176 4.77 -15.87 -17.67
CA ASP A 176 5.58 -16.83 -16.90
C ASP A 176 5.41 -16.60 -15.39
N PRO A 177 4.20 -16.85 -14.83
CA PRO A 177 3.94 -16.61 -13.43
C PRO A 177 4.72 -17.60 -12.55
N GLU A 178 5.21 -17.11 -11.41
CA GLU A 178 5.89 -17.95 -10.43
C GLU A 178 4.98 -19.12 -9.98
N PRO A 179 5.49 -20.38 -9.94
CA PRO A 179 4.70 -21.52 -9.52
C PRO A 179 4.07 -21.33 -8.14
N GLY A 180 2.76 -21.59 -8.04
CA GLY A 180 2.02 -21.42 -6.78
C GLY A 180 1.63 -19.97 -6.48
N VAL A 181 1.86 -19.02 -7.39
CA VAL A 181 1.42 -17.62 -7.29
C VAL A 181 0.27 -17.35 -8.25
N ILE A 182 -0.79 -16.71 -7.74
CA ILE A 182 -1.95 -16.26 -8.50
C ILE A 182 -1.96 -14.73 -8.48
N GLY A 183 -1.46 -14.11 -9.55
CA GLY A 183 -1.26 -12.67 -9.61
C GLY A 183 -0.25 -12.23 -8.56
N LEU A 184 -0.69 -11.57 -7.48
CA LEU A 184 0.15 -11.16 -6.35
C LEU A 184 0.08 -12.09 -5.14
N ILE A 185 -0.74 -13.14 -5.21
CA ILE A 185 -1.08 -13.97 -4.05
C ILE A 185 -0.28 -15.27 -4.14
N ASN A 186 0.66 -15.48 -3.22
CA ASN A 186 1.30 -16.78 -3.06
C ASN A 186 0.35 -17.68 -2.27
N THR A 187 -0.04 -18.79 -2.88
CA THR A 187 -1.05 -19.73 -2.34
C THR A 187 -0.55 -20.56 -1.15
N LYS A 188 0.77 -20.70 -1.00
CA LYS A 188 1.44 -21.43 0.07
C LYS A 188 2.61 -20.61 0.62
N MET A 189 2.34 -19.36 0.99
CA MET A 189 3.37 -18.46 1.51
C MET A 189 3.82 -18.93 2.89
N SER A 190 5.13 -19.11 3.08
CA SER A 190 5.72 -19.45 4.38
C SER A 190 6.08 -18.17 5.15
N PRO A 191 5.38 -17.86 6.27
CA PRO A 191 5.71 -16.70 7.09
C PRO A 191 7.11 -16.80 7.70
N MET A 192 7.61 -18.02 7.96
CA MET A 192 8.98 -18.25 8.46
C MET A 192 10.03 -17.77 7.44
N THR A 193 9.83 -18.07 6.16
CA THR A 193 10.73 -17.60 5.10
C THR A 193 10.63 -16.10 4.90
N VAL A 194 9.43 -15.54 4.89
CA VAL A 194 9.24 -14.09 4.77
C VAL A 194 9.87 -13.35 5.97
N ALA A 195 9.71 -13.86 7.18
CA ALA A 195 10.31 -13.29 8.38
C ALA A 195 11.84 -13.30 8.31
N ARG A 196 12.45 -14.38 7.81
CA ARG A 196 13.90 -14.50 7.64
C ARG A 196 14.44 -13.44 6.67
N ILE A 197 13.85 -13.35 5.48
CA ILE A 197 14.27 -12.39 4.45
C ILE A 197 14.09 -10.96 4.96
N ALA A 198 12.93 -10.64 5.55
CA ALA A 198 12.67 -9.31 6.11
C ALA A 198 13.64 -8.95 7.24
N SER A 199 14.04 -9.93 8.06
CA SER A 199 15.02 -9.73 9.13
C SER A 199 16.42 -9.50 8.59
N GLU A 200 16.84 -10.25 7.57
CA GLU A 200 18.13 -10.06 6.89
C GLU A 200 18.22 -8.66 6.26
N ASP A 201 17.16 -8.23 5.56
CA ASP A 201 17.07 -6.89 4.99
C ASP A 201 17.15 -5.79 6.07
N ALA A 202 16.44 -5.97 7.19
CA ALA A 202 16.47 -5.02 8.31
C ALA A 202 17.85 -4.98 8.99
N ARG A 203 18.50 -6.13 9.17
CA ARG A 203 19.87 -6.22 9.69
C ARG A 203 20.88 -5.56 8.77
N ALA A 204 20.74 -5.70 7.46
CA ALA A 204 21.62 -5.03 6.49
C ALA A 204 21.54 -3.50 6.60
N ILE A 205 20.36 -2.95 6.87
CA ILE A 205 20.18 -1.51 7.14
C ILE A 205 20.81 -1.13 8.49
N CYS A 206 20.53 -1.89 9.55
CA CYS A 206 21.11 -1.62 10.87
C CYS A 206 22.65 -1.66 10.84
N MET A 207 23.24 -2.65 10.17
CA MET A 207 24.69 -2.77 9.95
C MET A 207 25.26 -1.56 9.21
N ARG A 208 24.55 -1.05 8.20
CA ARG A 208 24.98 0.13 7.44
C ARG A 208 24.99 1.40 8.29
N GLU A 209 23.99 1.58 9.15
CA GLU A 209 23.85 2.77 9.98
C GLU A 209 24.76 2.75 11.22
N TYR A 210 24.90 1.60 11.87
CA TYR A 210 25.57 1.49 13.19
C TYR A 210 26.87 0.67 13.17
N GLY A 211 27.26 0.09 12.03
CA GLY A 211 28.47 -0.74 11.90
C GLY A 211 28.38 -2.13 12.54
N SER A 212 27.27 -2.43 13.22
CA SER A 212 26.93 -3.74 13.79
C SER A 212 25.41 -3.91 13.79
N SER A 213 24.93 -5.13 13.99
CA SER A 213 23.50 -5.42 14.11
C SER A 213 23.26 -6.60 15.04
N PRO A 214 22.28 -6.53 15.96
CA PRO A 214 21.90 -7.67 16.79
C PRO A 214 21.49 -8.87 15.95
N ASP A 215 21.63 -10.06 16.52
CA ASP A 215 21.08 -11.28 15.91
C ASP A 215 19.56 -11.30 15.99
N VAL A 216 18.92 -12.02 15.07
CA VAL A 216 17.47 -12.19 15.01
C VAL A 216 17.14 -13.67 15.04
N ASP A 217 16.51 -14.11 16.13
CA ASP A 217 16.07 -15.49 16.30
C ASP A 217 14.60 -15.62 15.90
N ILE A 218 14.29 -16.56 14.99
CA ILE A 218 12.92 -16.76 14.49
C ILE A 218 12.43 -18.14 14.91
N TYR A 219 11.30 -18.18 15.61
CA TYR A 219 10.66 -19.37 16.15
C TYR A 219 9.27 -19.56 15.53
N GLY A 220 8.92 -20.79 15.18
CA GLY A 220 7.62 -21.13 14.61
C GLY A 220 7.70 -22.45 13.84
N ASP A 221 6.56 -22.95 13.35
CA ASP A 221 6.52 -24.15 12.51
C ASP A 221 7.08 -23.84 11.10
N PRO A 222 8.19 -24.48 10.67
CA PRO A 222 8.73 -24.33 9.33
C PRO A 222 7.79 -24.84 8.22
N GLY A 223 6.88 -25.75 8.53
CA GLY A 223 5.91 -26.33 7.61
C GLY A 223 4.65 -25.47 7.41
N PHE A 224 4.42 -24.50 8.29
CA PHE A 224 3.23 -23.67 8.25
C PHE A 224 3.23 -22.77 7.01
N THR A 225 2.13 -22.79 6.26
CA THR A 225 1.91 -21.94 5.09
C THR A 225 0.46 -21.48 5.02
N PHE A 226 0.24 -20.30 4.43
CA PHE A 226 -1.11 -19.80 4.16
C PHE A 226 -1.13 -18.89 2.93
N PRO A 227 -2.29 -18.70 2.26
CA PRO A 227 -2.37 -17.81 1.12
C PRO A 227 -2.27 -16.34 1.54
N TYR A 228 -1.29 -15.61 0.99
CA TYR A 228 -1.14 -14.18 1.26
C TYR A 228 -0.31 -13.45 0.20
N VAL A 229 -0.26 -12.12 0.29
CA VAL A 229 0.57 -11.27 -0.56
C VAL A 229 1.94 -11.11 0.08
N THR A 230 2.94 -11.85 -0.41
CA THR A 230 4.30 -11.90 0.17
C THR A 230 4.91 -10.51 0.41
N PRO A 231 4.86 -9.55 -0.55
CA PRO A 231 5.41 -8.21 -0.31
C PRO A 231 4.73 -7.43 0.81
N HIS A 232 3.44 -7.67 1.08
CA HIS A 232 2.74 -7.01 2.18
C HIS A 232 3.25 -7.52 3.53
N LEU A 233 3.40 -8.84 3.68
CA LEU A 233 3.90 -9.42 4.91
C LEU A 233 5.36 -9.06 5.16
N HIS A 234 6.19 -9.11 4.11
CA HIS A 234 7.59 -8.70 4.18
C HIS A 234 7.70 -7.28 4.73
N LEU A 235 6.97 -6.31 4.17
CA LEU A 235 7.01 -4.92 4.63
C LEU A 235 6.62 -4.77 6.11
N MET A 236 5.58 -5.48 6.55
CA MET A 236 5.15 -5.43 7.96
C MET A 236 6.22 -5.95 8.90
N ILE A 237 6.82 -7.11 8.59
CA ILE A 237 7.87 -7.69 9.43
C ILE A 237 9.14 -6.84 9.36
N PHE A 238 9.54 -6.40 8.18
CA PHE A 238 10.72 -5.57 7.97
C PHE A 238 10.66 -4.28 8.81
N GLU A 239 9.53 -3.55 8.79
CA GLU A 239 9.39 -2.33 9.59
C GLU A 239 9.42 -2.60 11.10
N LEU A 240 8.80 -3.69 11.56
CA LEU A 240 8.84 -4.09 12.97
C LEU A 240 10.26 -4.46 13.41
N VAL A 241 10.94 -5.31 12.64
CA VAL A 241 12.29 -5.79 12.97
C VAL A 241 13.29 -4.64 12.90
N LYS A 242 13.22 -3.78 11.88
CA LYS A 242 14.08 -2.59 11.79
C LYS A 242 13.94 -1.70 13.04
N ASN A 243 12.72 -1.50 13.53
CA ASN A 243 12.49 -0.70 14.74
C ASN A 243 13.05 -1.37 16.00
N SER A 244 12.87 -2.68 16.17
CA SER A 244 13.44 -3.42 17.31
C SER A 244 14.96 -3.48 17.26
N LEU A 245 15.57 -3.71 16.09
CA LEU A 245 17.03 -3.67 15.92
C LEU A 245 17.58 -2.30 16.28
N ARG A 246 16.93 -1.22 15.83
CA ARG A 246 17.31 0.15 16.21
C ARG A 246 17.25 0.36 17.73
N ALA A 247 16.15 -0.03 18.37
CA ALA A 247 15.96 0.16 19.80
C ALA A 247 17.01 -0.59 20.64
N VAL A 248 17.33 -1.84 20.25
CA VAL A 248 18.40 -2.62 20.88
C VAL A 248 19.75 -1.97 20.61
N GLN A 249 20.04 -1.61 19.35
CA GLN A 249 21.33 -1.03 18.99
C GLN A 249 21.61 0.28 19.73
N GLU A 250 20.66 1.23 19.73
CA GLU A 250 20.79 2.51 20.44
C GLU A 250 20.97 2.35 21.95
N ARG A 251 20.48 1.24 22.53
CA ARG A 251 20.61 0.96 23.97
C ARG A 251 21.94 0.31 24.36
N TYR A 252 22.51 -0.53 23.50
CA TYR A 252 23.67 -1.36 23.84
C TYR A 252 24.97 -0.94 23.13
N MET A 253 24.93 -0.06 22.13
CA MET A 253 26.13 0.32 21.37
C MET A 253 27.24 0.97 22.21
N ASP A 254 26.87 1.68 23.27
CA ASP A 254 27.82 2.30 24.22
C ASP A 254 27.91 1.51 25.55
N SER A 255 27.40 0.27 25.58
CA SER A 255 27.39 -0.58 26.77
C SER A 255 28.48 -1.65 26.69
N ASP A 256 29.08 -1.98 27.84
CA ASP A 256 29.97 -3.15 27.97
C ASP A 256 29.22 -4.50 27.87
N LYS A 257 27.87 -4.46 27.80
CA LYS A 257 27.03 -5.65 27.69
C LYS A 257 26.78 -6.00 26.23
N LEU A 258 26.84 -7.30 25.91
CA LEU A 258 26.43 -7.81 24.61
C LEU A 258 24.93 -7.52 24.38
N ALA A 259 24.62 -7.00 23.20
CA ALA A 259 23.24 -6.74 22.79
C ALA A 259 22.45 -8.07 22.72
N PRO A 260 21.24 -8.14 23.31
CA PRO A 260 20.41 -9.33 23.22
C PRO A 260 19.88 -9.51 21.78
N PRO A 261 19.61 -10.76 21.34
CA PRO A 261 18.98 -11.00 20.06
C PRO A 261 17.52 -10.56 20.06
N VAL A 262 17.05 -10.02 18.94
CA VAL A 262 15.63 -9.76 18.71
C VAL A 262 14.95 -11.09 18.38
N ARG A 263 13.84 -11.41 19.04
CA ARG A 263 13.13 -12.69 18.83
C ARG A 263 11.83 -12.48 18.07
N ILE A 264 11.59 -13.25 17.02
CA ILE A 264 10.33 -13.27 16.28
C ILE A 264 9.66 -14.61 16.53
N ILE A 265 8.40 -14.58 17.00
CA ILE A 265 7.59 -15.78 17.18
C ILE A 265 6.47 -15.75 16.15
N VAL A 266 6.44 -16.76 15.28
CA VAL A 266 5.35 -17.05 14.34
C VAL A 266 4.51 -18.16 14.96
N ALA A 267 3.26 -17.85 15.28
CA ALA A 267 2.29 -18.79 15.81
C ALA A 267 1.10 -18.90 14.84
N ASP A 268 0.74 -20.12 14.50
CA ASP A 268 -0.48 -20.46 13.78
C ASP A 268 -1.60 -20.82 14.77
N GLY A 269 -2.75 -20.19 14.58
CA GLY A 269 -3.99 -20.52 15.26
C GLY A 269 -5.03 -21.02 14.24
N ALA A 270 -6.15 -21.54 14.75
CA ALA A 270 -7.24 -22.01 13.90
C ALA A 270 -7.85 -20.89 13.02
N GLU A 271 -7.84 -19.66 13.52
CA GLU A 271 -8.42 -18.48 12.85
C GLU A 271 -7.39 -17.37 12.57
N ASP A 272 -6.31 -17.31 13.35
CA ASP A 272 -5.34 -16.21 13.34
C ASP A 272 -3.91 -16.68 13.09
N VAL A 273 -3.12 -15.84 12.41
CA VAL A 273 -1.67 -15.96 12.35
C VAL A 273 -1.07 -14.81 13.14
N THR A 274 -0.32 -15.12 14.20
CA THR A 274 0.32 -14.10 15.05
C THR A 274 1.83 -14.08 14.81
N ILE A 275 2.36 -12.90 14.50
CA ILE A 275 3.81 -12.66 14.42
C ILE A 275 4.17 -11.65 15.49
N LYS A 276 4.92 -12.09 16.50
CA LYS A 276 5.28 -11.26 17.66
C LYS A 276 6.79 -11.04 17.72
N PRO A 277 7.28 -9.80 17.49
CA PRO A 277 8.62 -9.42 17.90
C PRO A 277 8.68 -9.30 19.44
N LYS A 278 9.75 -9.79 20.04
CA LYS A 278 10.10 -9.64 21.45
C LYS A 278 11.52 -9.08 21.55
N GLU A 279 11.64 -8.04 22.36
CA GLU A 279 12.90 -7.43 22.82
C GLU A 279 13.36 -8.03 24.16
#